data_AF-A0A950RKD9-F1
#
_entry.id   AF-A0A950RKD9-F1
#
_cell.length_a   1.000
_cell.length_b   1.000
_cell.length_c   1.000
_cell.angle_alpha   90.00
_cell.angle_beta   90.00
_cell.angle_gamma   90.00
#
_symmetry.space_group_name_H-M   'P 1'
#
loop_
_entity.id
_entity.type
_entity.pdbx_description
1 polymer ?
#
loop_
_entity_poly.entity_id
_entity_poly.type
_entity_poly.pdbx_seq_one_letter_code
_entity_poly.pdbx_strand_id
1 'polypeptide(L)'
;MPSLADLLGQYLQRQAAAQAAGLSPEAGGEVVPFEAAPVQPVDARLAWEEALLAGLLFHPGLDVRSWKAPPEWSSVVASHEPILALPFCLGNFPQLVRNFQSLLHHTNLADLRPREGRPALAPALLDWAQQTARKKLFPQTLLALGCLRLAKQWDPAVQLLENHQTDVPAEWRAAWDNERAALAWHRGQAQEAADLWQAQPVSVPTLFNRGLAALFLDQPAAARPWLQQAVAQLPEDGAWHHLGRLYLALAEMRG
;
A
#
# COMPACT_ATOMS: atom_id res chain seq x y z
N MET A 1 18.05 25.42 22.12
CA MET A 1 16.92 24.63 22.63
C MET A 1 15.65 25.38 22.28
N PRO A 2 14.73 24.82 21.49
CA PRO A 2 13.43 25.46 21.23
C PRO A 2 12.66 25.65 22.54
N SER A 3 11.88 26.74 22.65
CA SER A 3 11.04 26.96 23.82
C SER A 3 9.82 26.04 23.81
N LEU A 4 9.17 25.85 24.96
CA LEU A 4 7.90 25.12 25.04
C LEU A 4 6.83 25.75 24.13
N ALA A 5 6.81 27.08 24.02
CA ALA A 5 5.90 27.80 23.13
C ALA A 5 6.19 27.51 21.65
N ASP A 6 7.46 27.39 21.25
CA ASP A 6 7.84 27.03 19.88
C ASP A 6 7.43 25.59 19.55
N LEU A 7 7.64 24.65 20.49
CA LEU A 7 7.23 23.26 20.33
C LEU A 7 5.71 23.14 20.21
N LEU A 8 4.95 23.86 21.06
CA LEU A 8 3.49 23.88 21.02
C LEU A 8 2.98 24.53 19.72
N GLY A 9 3.59 25.63 19.29
CA GLY A 9 3.27 26.30 18.03
C GLY A 9 3.48 25.39 16.82
N GLN A 10 4.62 24.71 16.76
CA GLN A 10 4.91 23.72 15.71
C GLN A 10 3.95 22.54 15.76
N TYR A 11 3.57 22.07 16.95
CA TYR A 11 2.61 20.99 17.11
C TYR A 11 1.22 21.39 16.60
N LEU A 12 0.72 22.58 16.98
CA LEU A 12 -0.57 23.09 16.52
C LEU A 12 -0.59 23.34 15.01
N GLN A 13 0.50 23.85 14.44
CA GLN A 13 0.63 23.99 12.99
C GLN A 13 0.60 22.63 12.28
N ARG A 14 1.27 21.60 12.83
CA ARG A 14 1.20 20.24 12.28
C ARG A 14 -0.21 19.66 12.37
N GLN A 15 -0.91 19.85 13.49
CA GLN A 15 -2.30 19.40 13.62
C GLN A 15 -3.23 20.12 12.63
N ALA A 16 -3.10 21.43 12.47
CA ALA A 16 -3.90 22.20 11.52
C ALA A 16 -3.65 21.74 10.07
N ALA A 17 -2.38 21.48 9.71
CA ALA A 17 -2.03 20.96 8.39
C ALA A 17 -2.58 19.54 8.16
N ALA A 18 -2.54 18.66 9.17
CA ALA A 18 -3.11 17.32 9.10
C ALA A 18 -4.64 17.36 8.92
N GLN A 19 -5.33 18.21 9.69
CA GLN A 19 -6.77 18.42 9.57
C GLN A 19 -7.16 18.96 8.19
N ALA A 20 -6.40 19.91 7.64
CA ALA A 20 -6.60 20.43 6.29
C ALA A 20 -6.40 19.36 5.19
N ALA A 21 -5.55 18.37 5.46
CA ALA A 21 -5.34 17.20 4.60
C ALA A 21 -6.40 16.10 4.77
N GLY A 22 -7.37 16.28 5.68
CA GLY A 22 -8.44 15.31 5.95
C GLY A 22 -8.05 14.22 6.96
N LEU A 23 -6.92 14.37 7.65
CA LEU A 23 -6.48 13.44 8.69
C LEU A 23 -7.03 13.89 10.04
N SER A 24 -7.92 13.10 10.65
CA SER A 24 -8.42 13.41 12.00
C SER A 24 -7.32 13.24 13.04
N PRO A 25 -7.22 14.16 14.03
CA PRO A 25 -6.37 13.92 15.20
C PRO A 25 -6.87 12.68 15.94
N GLU A 26 -5.94 11.86 16.45
CA GLU A 26 -6.26 10.69 17.26
C GLU A 26 -7.19 11.12 18.41
N ALA A 27 -8.36 10.49 18.51
CA ALA A 27 -9.33 10.73 19.56
C ALA A 27 -8.78 10.18 20.88
N GLY A 28 -7.91 10.95 21.53
CA GLY A 28 -7.41 10.67 22.88
C GLY A 28 -8.56 10.82 23.88
N GLY A 29 -9.22 9.71 24.21
CA GLY A 29 -10.29 9.68 25.19
C GLY A 29 -10.52 8.34 25.90
N GLU A 30 -10.06 7.22 25.33
CA GLU A 30 -10.22 5.91 25.96
C GLU A 30 -8.89 5.39 26.50
N VAL A 31 -8.85 5.17 27.82
CA VAL A 31 -7.74 4.52 28.53
C VAL A 31 -7.71 3.05 28.11
N VAL A 32 -6.76 2.69 27.24
CA VAL A 32 -6.55 1.28 26.84
C VAL A 32 -5.73 0.55 27.92
N PRO A 33 -6.16 -0.63 28.40
CA PRO A 33 -5.40 -1.43 29.36
C PRO A 33 -3.99 -1.80 28.84
N PHE A 34 -2.99 -1.67 29.71
CA PHE A 34 -1.55 -1.70 29.41
C PHE A 34 -0.95 -3.08 29.01
N GLU A 35 -1.74 -4.12 28.75
CA GLU A 35 -1.21 -5.49 28.54
C GLU A 35 -1.12 -5.97 27.09
N ALA A 36 -1.52 -5.18 26.09
CA ALA A 36 -1.21 -5.48 24.70
C ALA A 36 0.13 -4.85 24.35
N ALA A 37 1.11 -5.65 23.91
CA ALA A 37 2.37 -5.14 23.36
C ALA A 37 2.06 -3.98 22.40
N PRO A 38 2.67 -2.79 22.58
CA PRO A 38 2.28 -1.60 21.83
C PRO A 38 2.59 -1.84 20.35
N VAL A 39 1.57 -2.19 19.57
CA VAL A 39 1.64 -2.11 18.12
C VAL A 39 1.84 -0.63 17.84
N GLN A 40 3.04 -0.26 17.37
CA GLN A 40 3.33 1.14 17.06
C GLN A 40 2.23 1.65 16.10
N PRO A 41 1.52 2.73 16.47
CA PRO A 41 0.48 3.27 15.61
C PRO A 41 1.11 3.69 14.29
N VAL A 42 0.41 3.43 13.19
CA VAL A 42 0.86 3.87 11.87
C VAL A 42 0.48 5.33 11.70
N ASP A 43 1.47 6.18 11.42
CA ASP A 43 1.23 7.56 11.06
C ASP A 43 0.46 7.62 9.72
N ALA A 44 -0.81 8.04 9.79
CA ALA A 44 -1.70 8.06 8.63
C ALA A 44 -1.20 9.02 7.53
N ARG A 45 -0.47 10.08 7.88
CA ARG A 45 0.08 11.01 6.88
C ARG A 45 1.23 10.36 6.13
N LEU A 46 2.16 9.74 6.85
CA LEU A 46 3.29 9.05 6.23
C LEU A 46 2.80 7.89 5.36
N ALA A 47 1.84 7.11 5.87
CA ALA A 47 1.18 6.05 5.11
C ALA A 47 0.54 6.59 3.81
N TRP A 48 -0.07 7.78 3.86
CA TRP A 48 -0.63 8.43 2.68
C TRP A 48 0.44 8.83 1.66
N GLU A 49 1.52 9.47 2.11
CA GLU A 49 2.62 9.90 1.24
C GLU A 49 3.27 8.68 0.54
N GLU A 50 3.45 7.57 1.27
CA GLU A 50 4.03 6.34 0.73
C GLU A 50 3.08 5.56 -0.18
N ALA A 51 1.76 5.65 0.07
CA ALA A 51 0.72 5.05 -0.75
C ALA A 51 0.62 5.60 -2.17
N LEU A 52 1.20 6.77 -2.43
CA LEU A 52 1.20 7.41 -3.74
C LEU A 52 2.43 7.08 -4.59
N LEU A 53 3.48 6.51 -3.97
CA LEU A 53 4.78 6.32 -4.64
C LEU A 53 4.71 5.40 -5.86
N ALA A 54 3.88 4.36 -5.83
CA ALA A 54 3.69 3.49 -7.00
C ALA A 54 3.15 4.28 -8.21
N GLY A 55 2.20 5.20 -7.98
CA GLY A 55 1.65 6.05 -9.03
C GLY A 55 2.68 7.01 -9.62
N LEU A 56 3.52 7.61 -8.77
CA LEU A 56 4.63 8.47 -9.21
C LEU A 56 5.66 7.71 -10.05
N LEU A 57 5.93 6.44 -9.76
CA LEU A 57 6.87 5.63 -10.54
C LEU A 57 6.29 5.18 -11.88
N PHE A 58 4.98 4.95 -11.97
CA PHE A 58 4.32 4.72 -13.27
C PHE A 58 4.19 6.00 -14.08
N HIS A 59 4.01 7.14 -13.41
CA HIS A 59 3.79 8.44 -14.06
C HIS A 59 4.55 9.57 -13.32
N PRO A 60 5.86 9.77 -13.61
CA PRO A 60 6.69 10.75 -12.90
C PRO A 60 6.20 12.21 -12.94
N GLY A 61 5.38 12.57 -13.94
CA GLY A 61 4.77 13.90 -14.04
C GLY A 61 3.49 14.09 -13.22
N LEU A 62 3.10 13.12 -12.40
CA LEU A 62 1.86 13.19 -11.62
C LEU A 62 2.00 14.19 -10.46
N ASP A 63 1.19 15.25 -10.47
CA ASP A 63 1.10 16.16 -9.32
C ASP A 63 0.21 15.54 -8.23
N VAL A 64 0.84 14.85 -7.28
CA VAL A 64 0.18 14.28 -6.11
C VAL A 64 0.10 15.24 -4.93
N ARG A 65 0.76 16.40 -4.97
CA ARG A 65 0.81 17.34 -3.83
C ARG A 65 -0.55 17.97 -3.56
N SER A 66 -1.35 18.11 -4.61
CA SER A 66 -2.71 18.63 -4.55
C SER A 66 -3.74 17.59 -4.11
N TRP A 67 -3.34 16.31 -3.98
CA TRP A 67 -4.25 15.24 -3.65
C TRP A 67 -4.51 15.21 -2.15
N LYS A 68 -5.78 15.01 -1.81
CA LYS A 68 -6.22 14.81 -0.43
C LYS A 68 -6.32 13.32 -0.15
N ALA A 69 -6.03 12.92 1.08
CA ALA A 69 -6.30 11.57 1.54
C ALA A 69 -7.80 11.27 1.35
N PRO A 70 -8.16 10.03 1.03
CA PRO A 70 -9.56 9.65 0.88
C PRO A 70 -10.31 9.78 2.21
N PRO A 71 -11.65 9.88 2.18
CA PRO A 71 -12.45 9.82 3.40
C PRO A 71 -12.07 8.61 4.25
N GLU A 72 -12.05 8.79 5.57
CA GLU A 72 -11.82 7.71 6.54
C GLU A 72 -10.42 7.07 6.47
N TRP A 73 -9.46 7.66 5.74
CA TRP A 73 -8.10 7.13 5.59
C TRP A 73 -7.44 6.75 6.93
N SER A 74 -7.45 7.64 7.92
CA SER A 74 -6.86 7.35 9.23
C SER A 74 -7.52 6.15 9.92
N SER A 75 -8.84 5.97 9.77
CA SER A 75 -9.57 4.82 10.30
C SER A 75 -9.17 3.53 9.58
N VAL A 76 -9.08 3.57 8.24
CA VAL A 76 -8.62 2.43 7.42
C VAL A 76 -7.20 2.03 7.83
N VAL A 77 -6.28 3.00 7.93
CA VAL A 77 -4.88 2.75 8.34
C VAL A 77 -4.79 2.15 9.74
N ALA A 78 -5.50 2.72 10.72
CA ALA A 78 -5.47 2.26 12.11
C ALA A 78 -6.07 0.86 12.29
N SER A 79 -7.14 0.56 11.55
CA SER A 79 -7.85 -0.73 11.63
C SER A 79 -7.14 -1.87 10.89
N HIS A 80 -6.14 -1.55 10.05
CA HIS A 80 -5.57 -2.54 9.16
C HIS A 80 -4.65 -3.54 9.90
N GLU A 81 -4.89 -4.84 9.68
CA GLU A 81 -4.04 -5.94 10.13
C GLU A 81 -2.67 -5.93 9.40
N PRO A 82 -1.57 -6.41 10.00
CA PRO A 82 -0.30 -6.49 9.30
C PRO A 82 -0.37 -7.35 8.02
N ILE A 83 0.24 -6.87 6.93
CA ILE A 83 0.42 -7.62 5.68
C ILE A 83 1.92 -7.81 5.46
N LEU A 84 2.38 -9.06 5.51
CA LEU A 84 3.80 -9.38 5.38
C LEU A 84 4.25 -9.58 3.93
N ALA A 85 3.32 -9.94 3.06
CA ALA A 85 3.54 -10.12 1.64
C ALA A 85 2.96 -8.93 0.87
N LEU A 86 3.51 -7.73 1.11
CA LEU A 86 2.94 -6.48 0.66
C LEU A 86 3.40 -6.11 -0.77
N PRO A 87 2.52 -6.08 -1.78
CA PRO A 87 2.87 -5.62 -3.13
C PRO A 87 3.02 -4.10 -3.17
N PHE A 88 3.89 -3.64 -4.07
CA PHE A 88 4.11 -2.24 -4.39
C PHE A 88 3.09 -1.74 -5.42
N CYS A 89 2.07 -1.05 -4.94
CA CYS A 89 0.93 -0.57 -5.70
C CYS A 89 0.28 0.63 -4.97
N LEU A 90 -0.63 1.35 -5.63
CA LEU A 90 -1.31 2.52 -5.05
C LEU A 90 -2.14 2.12 -3.83
N GLY A 91 -2.18 2.98 -2.82
CA GLY A 91 -2.92 2.72 -1.58
C GLY A 91 -2.16 1.83 -0.57
N ASN A 92 -1.15 1.07 -1.00
CA ASN A 92 -0.33 0.27 -0.09
C ASN A 92 0.82 1.10 0.50
N PHE A 93 1.23 0.80 1.73
CA PHE A 93 2.36 1.48 2.37
C PHE A 93 3.19 0.50 3.23
N PRO A 94 4.53 0.59 3.23
CA PRO A 94 5.44 -0.31 3.92
C PRO A 94 5.15 -0.56 5.40
N GLN A 95 4.57 0.41 6.13
CA GLN A 95 4.20 0.24 7.54
C GLN A 95 3.10 -0.82 7.78
N LEU A 96 2.52 -1.42 6.73
CA LEU A 96 1.69 -2.61 6.88
C LEU A 96 2.52 -3.85 7.28
N VAL A 97 3.82 -3.86 7.02
CA VAL A 97 4.72 -4.97 7.37
C VAL A 97 5.24 -4.76 8.80
N ARG A 98 4.39 -4.98 9.81
CA ARG A 98 4.74 -4.70 11.23
C ARG A 98 5.32 -5.89 11.99
N ASN A 99 5.11 -7.11 11.50
CA ASN A 99 5.53 -8.34 12.18
C ASN A 99 6.73 -9.01 11.48
N PHE A 100 7.89 -8.38 11.60
CA PHE A 100 9.14 -8.88 11.01
C PHE A 100 9.59 -10.22 11.59
N GLN A 101 9.27 -10.48 12.87
CA GLN A 101 9.60 -11.75 13.53
C GLN A 101 8.96 -12.93 12.81
N SER A 102 7.70 -12.79 12.35
CA SER A 102 7.06 -13.81 11.53
C SER A 102 7.81 -14.08 10.23
N LEU A 103 8.33 -13.05 9.54
CA LEU A 103 9.09 -13.24 8.29
C LEU A 103 10.40 -14.03 8.51
N LEU A 104 11.08 -13.78 9.63
CA LEU A 104 12.36 -14.41 9.95
C LEU A 104 12.22 -15.85 10.45
N HIS A 105 11.13 -16.16 11.17
CA HIS A 105 10.96 -17.45 11.83
C HIS A 105 10.05 -18.45 11.11
N HIS A 106 9.21 -18.02 10.16
CA HIS A 106 8.36 -18.96 9.43
C HIS A 106 9.19 -19.80 8.45
N THR A 107 9.07 -21.12 8.52
CA THR A 107 9.75 -22.02 7.58
C THR A 107 9.22 -21.82 6.16
N ASN A 108 7.89 -21.71 6.01
CA ASN A 108 7.22 -21.51 4.72
C ASN A 108 6.62 -20.10 4.63
N LEU A 109 7.12 -19.27 3.71
CA LEU A 109 6.59 -17.92 3.51
C LEU A 109 5.20 -17.92 2.84
N ALA A 110 4.81 -18.99 2.15
CA ALA A 110 3.49 -19.08 1.54
C ALA A 110 2.36 -19.01 2.57
N ASP A 111 2.62 -19.36 3.83
CA ASP A 111 1.65 -19.28 4.93
C ASP A 111 1.35 -17.84 5.36
N LEU A 112 2.27 -16.91 5.05
CA LEU A 112 2.22 -15.49 5.38
C LEU A 112 1.61 -14.61 4.27
N ARG A 113 1.15 -15.23 3.18
CA ARG A 113 0.44 -14.53 2.10
C ARG A 113 -0.86 -13.88 2.63
N PRO A 114 -1.35 -12.82 1.96
CA PRO A 114 -2.58 -12.18 2.40
C PRO A 114 -3.73 -13.19 2.39
N ARG A 115 -4.57 -13.10 3.40
CA ARG A 115 -5.79 -13.90 3.52
C ARG A 115 -6.98 -12.96 3.49
N GLU A 116 -8.11 -13.48 3.03
CA GLU A 116 -9.38 -12.77 3.18
C GLU A 116 -9.61 -12.48 4.66
N GLY A 117 -9.90 -11.21 4.95
CA GLY A 117 -10.21 -10.77 6.31
C GLY A 117 -11.42 -9.86 6.31
N ARG A 118 -11.80 -9.40 7.50
CA ARG A 118 -13.00 -8.58 7.66
C ARG A 118 -12.84 -7.22 6.95
N PRO A 119 -13.82 -6.80 6.13
CA PRO A 119 -13.83 -5.46 5.55
C PRO A 119 -13.83 -4.37 6.61
N ALA A 120 -13.07 -3.30 6.37
CA ALA A 120 -13.11 -2.10 7.18
C ALA A 120 -14.44 -1.37 6.95
N LEU A 121 -15.00 -0.81 8.03
CA LEU A 121 -16.20 0.03 7.95
C LEU A 121 -15.80 1.41 7.40
N ALA A 122 -15.97 1.61 6.09
CA ALA A 122 -15.63 2.85 5.39
C ALA A 122 -16.69 3.21 4.32
N PRO A 123 -17.93 3.55 4.71
CA PRO A 123 -18.99 3.86 3.75
C PRO A 123 -18.68 5.09 2.88
N ALA A 124 -18.02 6.12 3.43
CA ALA A 124 -17.71 7.33 2.67
C ALA A 124 -16.63 7.05 1.59
N LEU A 125 -15.80 6.04 1.80
CA LEU A 125 -14.83 5.57 0.81
C LEU A 125 -15.51 5.02 -0.45
N LEU A 126 -16.61 4.28 -0.30
CA LEU A 126 -17.37 3.72 -1.43
C LEU A 126 -17.97 4.83 -2.29
N ASP A 127 -18.63 5.81 -1.65
CA ASP A 127 -19.22 6.95 -2.35
C ASP A 127 -18.15 7.77 -3.08
N TRP A 128 -17.01 8.00 -2.44
CA TRP A 128 -15.89 8.71 -3.03
C TRP A 128 -15.30 7.96 -4.23
N ALA A 129 -15.13 6.64 -4.13
CA ALA A 129 -14.66 5.82 -5.24
C ALA A 129 -15.59 5.90 -6.46
N GLN A 130 -16.91 5.81 -6.25
CA GLN A 130 -17.88 5.95 -7.33
C GLN A 130 -17.85 7.35 -7.94
N GLN A 131 -17.71 8.41 -7.13
CA GLN A 131 -17.66 9.78 -7.62
C GLN A 131 -16.42 10.05 -8.48
N THR A 132 -15.24 9.55 -8.07
CA THR A 132 -14.00 9.71 -8.86
C THR A 132 -14.09 8.95 -10.18
N ALA A 133 -14.64 7.73 -10.18
CA ALA A 133 -14.85 6.92 -11.38
C ALA A 133 -15.82 7.56 -12.38
N ARG A 134 -16.96 8.10 -11.90
CA ARG A 134 -17.94 8.81 -12.75
C ARG A 134 -17.34 10.04 -13.43
N LYS A 135 -16.42 10.74 -12.75
CA LYS A 135 -15.70 11.90 -13.29
C LYS A 135 -14.56 11.50 -14.24
N LYS A 136 -14.28 10.20 -14.40
CA LYS A 136 -13.18 9.66 -15.21
C LYS A 136 -11.81 10.27 -14.84
N LEU A 137 -11.63 10.56 -13.55
CA LEU A 137 -10.37 11.04 -13.00
C LEU A 137 -9.46 9.82 -12.73
N PHE A 138 -8.92 9.22 -13.80
CA PHE A 138 -8.23 7.91 -13.74
C PHE A 138 -7.16 7.77 -12.67
N PRO A 139 -6.29 8.77 -12.41
CA PRO A 139 -5.31 8.66 -11.33
C PRO A 139 -5.99 8.50 -9.95
N GLN A 140 -7.05 9.26 -9.71
CA GLN A 140 -7.86 9.18 -8.49
C GLN A 140 -8.73 7.92 -8.46
N THR A 141 -9.19 7.42 -9.61
CA THR A 141 -9.91 6.14 -9.71
C THR A 141 -8.98 4.96 -9.37
N LEU A 142 -7.73 4.97 -9.83
CA LEU A 142 -6.72 3.98 -9.45
C LEU A 142 -6.42 4.01 -7.96
N LEU A 143 -6.27 5.21 -7.40
CA LEU A 143 -6.11 5.36 -5.96
C LEU A 143 -7.34 4.84 -5.21
N ALA A 144 -8.55 5.14 -5.69
CA ALA A 144 -9.78 4.66 -5.08
C ALA A 144 -9.87 3.14 -5.10
N LEU A 145 -9.47 2.51 -6.20
CA LEU A 145 -9.32 1.06 -6.28
C LEU A 145 -8.34 0.52 -5.24
N GLY A 146 -7.15 1.12 -5.12
CA GLY A 146 -6.16 0.75 -4.12
C GLY A 146 -6.67 0.89 -2.69
N CYS A 147 -7.45 1.94 -2.39
CA CYS A 147 -8.05 2.16 -1.07
C CYS A 147 -9.19 1.17 -0.77
N LEU A 148 -10.05 0.85 -1.74
CA LEU A 148 -11.06 -0.19 -1.58
C LEU A 148 -10.43 -1.55 -1.32
N ARG A 149 -9.35 -1.88 -2.06
CA ARG A 149 -8.56 -3.08 -1.84
C ARG A 149 -7.94 -3.11 -0.44
N LEU A 150 -7.34 -2.01 0.02
CA LEU A 150 -6.81 -1.91 1.38
C LEU A 150 -7.91 -2.07 2.43
N ALA A 151 -9.09 -1.48 2.21
CA ALA A 151 -10.25 -1.64 3.10
C ALA A 151 -10.92 -3.02 3.01
N LYS A 152 -10.37 -3.96 2.22
CA LYS A 152 -10.91 -5.29 1.95
C LYS A 152 -12.34 -5.27 1.37
N GLN A 153 -12.68 -4.21 0.64
CA GLN A 153 -13.94 -4.04 -0.10
C GLN A 153 -13.81 -4.67 -1.49
N TRP A 154 -13.76 -6.01 -1.53
CA TRP A 154 -13.40 -6.76 -2.74
C TRP A 154 -14.37 -6.59 -3.89
N ASP A 155 -15.67 -6.81 -3.67
CA ASP A 155 -16.66 -6.75 -4.74
C ASP A 155 -16.75 -5.33 -5.35
N PRO A 156 -16.79 -4.25 -4.55
CA PRO A 156 -16.68 -2.89 -5.09
C PRO A 156 -15.38 -2.64 -5.88
N ALA A 157 -14.25 -3.17 -5.43
CA ALA A 157 -12.97 -3.03 -6.14
C ALA A 157 -12.97 -3.78 -7.50
N VAL A 158 -13.49 -5.01 -7.55
CA VAL A 158 -13.65 -5.78 -8.79
C VAL A 158 -14.59 -5.06 -9.75
N GLN A 159 -15.75 -4.62 -9.26
CA GLN A 159 -16.73 -3.91 -10.08
C GLN A 159 -16.14 -2.62 -10.66
N LEU A 160 -15.35 -1.88 -9.87
CA LEU A 160 -14.66 -0.67 -10.34
C LEU A 160 -13.64 -0.98 -11.45
N LEU A 161 -12.90 -2.09 -11.32
CA LEU A 161 -11.96 -2.56 -12.34
C LEU A 161 -12.67 -2.93 -13.65
N GLU A 162 -13.74 -3.71 -13.57
CA GLU A 162 -14.46 -4.23 -14.74
C GLU A 162 -15.17 -3.11 -15.50
N ASN A 163 -15.89 -2.24 -14.77
CA ASN A 163 -16.69 -1.16 -15.37
C ASN A 163 -15.86 -0.14 -16.15
N HIS A 164 -14.58 0.00 -15.84
CA HIS A 164 -13.72 1.02 -16.44
C HIS A 164 -12.59 0.45 -17.31
N GLN A 165 -12.44 -0.87 -17.42
CA GLN A 165 -11.32 -1.50 -18.12
C GLN A 165 -11.12 -0.98 -19.56
N THR A 166 -12.21 -0.77 -20.30
CA THR A 166 -12.18 -0.28 -21.69
C THR A 166 -11.82 1.20 -21.80
N ASP A 167 -12.09 1.97 -20.75
CA ASP A 167 -11.99 3.42 -20.75
C ASP A 167 -10.61 3.92 -20.28
N VAL A 168 -9.79 3.04 -19.69
CA VAL A 168 -8.48 3.40 -19.13
C VAL A 168 -7.53 3.93 -20.23
N PRO A 169 -7.03 5.18 -20.11
CA PRO A 169 -6.06 5.74 -21.03
C PRO A 169 -4.78 4.92 -21.09
N ALA A 170 -4.08 4.97 -22.23
CA ALA A 170 -2.91 4.15 -22.49
C ALA A 170 -1.80 4.39 -21.45
N GLU A 171 -1.60 5.64 -21.04
CA GLU A 171 -0.60 6.05 -20.05
C GLU A 171 -0.87 5.51 -18.64
N TRP A 172 -2.13 5.17 -18.31
CA TRP A 172 -2.52 4.59 -17.02
C TRP A 172 -2.67 3.07 -17.06
N ARG A 173 -2.51 2.45 -18.23
CA ARG A 173 -2.75 1.02 -18.43
C ARG A 173 -1.86 0.15 -17.53
N ALA A 174 -0.57 0.47 -17.45
CA ALA A 174 0.37 -0.29 -16.63
C ALA A 174 0.03 -0.23 -15.13
N ALA A 175 -0.33 0.94 -14.62
CA ALA A 175 -0.77 1.10 -13.23
C ALA A 175 -2.08 0.35 -12.96
N TRP A 176 -3.02 0.36 -13.92
CA TRP A 176 -4.28 -0.38 -13.84
C TRP A 176 -4.09 -1.90 -13.81
N ASP A 177 -3.24 -2.42 -14.69
CA ASP A 177 -2.89 -3.84 -14.70
C ASP A 177 -2.16 -4.26 -13.42
N ASN A 178 -1.33 -3.37 -12.85
CA ASN A 178 -0.69 -3.60 -11.55
C ASN A 178 -1.70 -3.65 -10.40
N GLU A 179 -2.72 -2.78 -10.37
CA GLU A 179 -3.79 -2.86 -9.37
C GLU A 179 -4.64 -4.11 -9.52
N ARG A 180 -4.94 -4.56 -10.75
CA ARG A 180 -5.66 -5.83 -10.99
C ARG A 180 -4.89 -7.00 -10.38
N ALA A 181 -3.58 -7.08 -10.63
CA ALA A 181 -2.73 -8.11 -10.07
C ALA A 181 -2.63 -8.01 -8.55
N ALA A 182 -2.52 -6.80 -7.99
CA ALA A 182 -2.52 -6.59 -6.55
C ALA A 182 -3.86 -7.02 -5.91
N LEU A 183 -5.00 -6.78 -6.56
CA LEU A 183 -6.29 -7.23 -6.08
C LEU A 183 -6.36 -8.76 -6.00
N ALA A 184 -5.94 -9.46 -7.06
CA ALA A 184 -5.85 -10.92 -7.04
C ALA A 184 -4.93 -11.41 -5.91
N TRP A 185 -3.80 -10.74 -5.69
CA TRP A 185 -2.86 -11.09 -4.61
C TRP A 185 -3.49 -10.97 -3.22
N HIS A 186 -4.18 -9.87 -2.93
CA HIS A 186 -4.82 -9.65 -1.63
C HIS A 186 -6.03 -10.56 -1.38
N ARG A 187 -6.67 -11.06 -2.45
CA ARG A 187 -7.72 -12.09 -2.39
C ARG A 187 -7.18 -13.52 -2.22
N GLY A 188 -5.86 -13.69 -2.07
CA GLY A 188 -5.24 -15.00 -1.93
C GLY A 188 -5.04 -15.75 -3.25
N GLN A 189 -5.33 -15.13 -4.40
CA GLN A 189 -5.14 -15.70 -5.74
C GLN A 189 -3.68 -15.51 -6.19
N ALA A 190 -2.73 -16.04 -5.41
CA ALA A 190 -1.32 -15.71 -5.53
C ALA A 190 -0.69 -16.08 -6.89
N GLN A 191 -1.06 -17.23 -7.45
CA GLN A 191 -0.54 -17.66 -8.76
C GLN A 191 -1.06 -16.76 -9.88
N GLU A 192 -2.35 -16.45 -9.88
CA GLU A 192 -2.97 -15.53 -10.85
C GLU A 192 -2.30 -14.15 -10.82
N ALA A 193 -2.09 -13.60 -9.62
CA ALA A 193 -1.38 -12.34 -9.45
C ALA A 193 0.06 -12.40 -9.99
N ALA A 194 0.79 -13.49 -9.72
CA ALA A 194 2.14 -13.69 -10.23
C ALA A 194 2.17 -13.72 -11.76
N ASP A 195 1.24 -14.45 -12.38
CA ASP A 195 1.11 -14.54 -13.84
C ASP A 195 0.77 -13.16 -14.45
N LEU A 196 -0.14 -12.42 -13.81
CA LEU A 196 -0.50 -11.06 -14.22
C LEU A 196 0.69 -10.09 -14.14
N TRP A 197 1.52 -10.15 -13.09
CA TRP A 197 2.73 -9.32 -13.00
C TRP A 197 3.80 -9.77 -13.98
N GLN A 198 3.92 -11.07 -14.26
CA GLN A 198 4.87 -11.59 -15.23
C GLN A 198 4.55 -11.13 -16.67
N ALA A 199 3.27 -10.98 -17.01
CA ALA A 199 2.82 -10.51 -18.31
C ALA A 199 3.00 -8.99 -18.54
N GLN A 200 3.24 -8.20 -17.49
CA GLN A 200 3.34 -6.74 -17.60
C GLN A 200 4.69 -6.27 -18.20
N PRO A 201 4.76 -5.04 -18.73
CA PRO A 201 6.04 -4.40 -19.03
C PRO A 201 6.90 -4.22 -17.77
N VAL A 202 8.22 -4.13 -17.95
CA VAL A 202 9.15 -3.89 -16.84
C VAL A 202 8.97 -2.47 -16.31
N SER A 203 8.76 -2.36 -15.00
CA SER A 203 8.74 -1.11 -14.23
C SER A 203 9.21 -1.41 -12.80
N VAL A 204 9.59 -0.40 -12.02
CA VAL A 204 10.03 -0.61 -10.62
C VAL A 204 8.95 -1.31 -9.78
N PRO A 205 7.67 -0.90 -9.78
CA PRO A 205 6.62 -1.63 -9.07
C PRO A 205 6.44 -3.06 -9.57
N THR A 206 6.46 -3.29 -10.89
CA THR A 206 6.32 -4.65 -11.45
C THR A 206 7.49 -5.57 -11.09
N LEU A 207 8.73 -5.06 -11.12
CA LEU A 207 9.93 -5.80 -10.70
C LEU A 207 9.85 -6.19 -9.23
N PHE A 208 9.47 -5.22 -8.37
CA PHE A 208 9.25 -5.46 -6.95
C PHE A 208 8.22 -6.57 -6.74
N ASN A 209 7.08 -6.49 -7.43
CA ASN A 209 5.97 -7.42 -7.27
C ASN A 209 6.27 -8.82 -7.80
N ARG A 210 7.03 -8.96 -8.91
CA ARG A 210 7.53 -10.27 -9.37
C ARG A 210 8.45 -10.92 -8.35
N GLY A 211 9.36 -10.13 -7.79
CA GLY A 211 10.27 -10.57 -6.76
C GLY A 211 9.55 -11.03 -5.49
N LEU A 212 8.61 -10.23 -5.01
CA LEU A 212 7.72 -10.57 -3.91
C LEU A 212 6.94 -11.87 -4.20
N ALA A 213 6.29 -11.96 -5.35
CA ALA A 213 5.47 -13.11 -5.70
C ALA A 213 6.30 -14.40 -5.72
N ALA A 214 7.46 -14.38 -6.39
CA ALA A 214 8.39 -15.52 -6.42
C ALA A 214 8.83 -15.91 -5.00
N LEU A 215 9.17 -14.94 -4.13
CA LEU A 215 9.60 -15.22 -2.76
C LEU A 215 8.49 -15.93 -1.95
N PHE A 216 7.26 -15.44 -2.04
CA PHE A 216 6.11 -15.98 -1.30
C PHE A 216 5.43 -17.19 -1.98
N LEU A 217 5.90 -17.58 -3.17
CA LEU A 217 5.59 -18.84 -3.86
C LEU A 217 6.72 -19.88 -3.70
N ASP A 218 7.62 -19.69 -2.73
CA ASP A 218 8.73 -20.58 -2.42
C ASP A 218 9.75 -20.75 -3.56
N GLN A 219 10.00 -19.66 -4.29
CA GLN A 219 10.98 -19.59 -5.39
C GLN A 219 12.04 -18.50 -5.11
N PRO A 220 12.82 -18.60 -4.01
CA PRO A 220 13.76 -17.55 -3.60
C PRO A 220 14.84 -17.25 -4.66
N ALA A 221 15.30 -18.28 -5.39
CA ALA A 221 16.27 -18.08 -6.47
C ALA A 221 15.73 -17.21 -7.61
N ALA A 222 14.43 -17.35 -7.95
CA ALA A 222 13.77 -16.53 -8.97
C ALA A 222 13.46 -15.11 -8.45
N ALA A 223 13.23 -14.95 -7.15
CA ALA A 223 12.94 -13.67 -6.53
C ALA A 223 14.13 -12.69 -6.56
N ARG A 224 15.34 -13.20 -6.27
CA ARG A 224 16.58 -12.41 -6.15
C ARG A 224 16.81 -11.39 -7.28
N PRO A 225 16.91 -11.80 -8.56
CA PRO A 225 17.24 -10.85 -9.63
C PRO A 225 16.19 -9.75 -9.80
N TRP A 226 14.91 -10.04 -9.55
CA TRP A 226 13.84 -9.04 -9.64
C TRP A 226 13.91 -8.03 -8.51
N LEU A 227 14.06 -8.49 -7.26
CA LEU A 227 14.18 -7.61 -6.09
C LEU A 227 15.44 -6.75 -6.15
N GLN A 228 16.57 -7.32 -6.58
CA GLN A 228 17.82 -6.59 -6.75
C GLN A 228 17.66 -5.42 -7.75
N GLN A 229 17.03 -5.66 -8.90
CA GLN A 229 16.78 -4.61 -9.90
C GLN A 229 15.78 -3.56 -9.42
N ALA A 230 14.74 -3.95 -8.66
CA ALA A 230 13.79 -3.01 -8.10
C ALA A 230 14.43 -2.10 -7.05
N VAL A 231 15.17 -2.67 -6.10
CA VAL A 231 15.86 -1.94 -5.01
C VAL A 231 16.86 -0.94 -5.55
N ALA A 232 17.61 -1.30 -6.61
CA ALA A 232 18.60 -0.41 -7.22
C ALA A 232 17.98 0.87 -7.85
N GLN A 233 16.67 0.89 -8.07
CA GLN A 233 15.96 2.03 -8.67
C GLN A 233 15.08 2.77 -7.65
N LEU A 234 14.98 2.27 -6.42
CA LEU A 234 14.21 2.90 -5.35
C LEU A 234 15.08 3.90 -4.57
N PRO A 235 14.54 5.08 -4.17
CA PRO A 235 15.26 6.03 -3.32
C PRO A 235 15.72 5.38 -2.01
N GLU A 236 17.01 5.48 -1.68
CA GLU A 236 17.62 4.79 -0.54
C GLU A 236 17.04 5.20 0.83
N ASP A 237 16.48 6.41 0.91
CA ASP A 237 15.81 6.97 2.09
C ASP A 237 14.31 6.63 2.17
N GLY A 238 13.76 5.96 1.15
CA GLY A 238 12.36 5.59 1.09
C GLY A 238 12.04 4.27 1.79
N ALA A 239 10.91 4.21 2.52
CA ALA A 239 10.49 2.99 3.21
C ALA A 239 10.28 1.79 2.25
N TRP A 240 9.88 2.03 1.00
CA TRP A 240 9.79 0.98 -0.02
C TRP A 240 11.15 0.37 -0.39
N HIS A 241 12.23 1.18 -0.38
CA HIS A 241 13.59 0.66 -0.58
C HIS A 241 13.97 -0.28 0.56
N HIS A 242 13.72 0.12 1.81
CA HIS A 242 14.01 -0.72 2.98
C HIS A 242 13.20 -2.01 2.98
N LEU A 243 11.92 -1.96 2.60
CA LEU A 243 11.10 -3.16 2.45
C LEU A 243 11.63 -4.07 1.33
N GLY A 244 12.04 -3.52 0.19
CA GLY A 244 12.65 -4.28 -0.90
C GLY A 244 13.96 -4.94 -0.48
N ARG A 245 14.81 -4.24 0.28
CA ARG A 245 16.04 -4.78 0.86
C ARG A 245 15.76 -5.93 1.82
N LEU A 246 14.72 -5.82 2.65
CA LEU A 246 14.29 -6.90 3.53
C LEU A 246 13.88 -8.15 2.74
N TYR A 247 13.01 -8.00 1.74
CA TYR A 247 12.61 -9.14 0.91
C TYR A 247 13.79 -9.75 0.14
N LEU A 248 14.71 -8.92 -0.35
CA LEU A 248 15.93 -9.40 -1.00
C LEU A 248 16.79 -10.23 -0.04
N ALA A 249 17.02 -9.74 1.18
CA ALA A 249 17.75 -10.48 2.21
C ALA A 249 17.07 -11.82 2.56
N LEU A 250 15.73 -11.85 2.64
CA LEU A 250 14.99 -13.10 2.85
C LEU A 250 15.18 -14.08 1.67
N ALA A 251 15.22 -13.60 0.44
CA ALA A 251 15.47 -14.43 -0.73
C ALA A 251 16.91 -14.98 -0.73
N GLU A 252 17.90 -14.21 -0.29
CA GLU A 252 19.30 -14.62 -0.15
C GLU A 252 19.51 -15.64 0.97
N MET A 253 18.82 -15.49 2.11
CA MET A 253 18.91 -16.44 3.23
C MET A 253 18.32 -17.81 2.89
N ARG A 254 17.39 -17.88 1.93
CA ARG A 254 16.59 -19.08 1.63
C ARG A 254 17.02 -19.84 0.37
N GLY A 255 17.87 -19.27 -0.49
CA GLY A 255 18.22 -19.87 -1.78
C GLY A 255 19.65 -19.66 -2.20
#